data_AF-A0A285ZNV5-F1
#
_entry.id   AF-A0A285ZNV5-F1
#
_cell.length_a   1.000
_cell.length_b   1.000
_cell.length_c   1.000
_cell.angle_alpha   90.00
_cell.angle_beta   90.00
_cell.angle_gamma   90.00
#
_symmetry.space_group_name_H-M   'P 1'
#
loop_
_entity.id
_entity.type
_entity.pdbx_description
1 polymer ?
#
loop_
_entity_poly.entity_id
_entity_poly.type
_entity_poly.pdbx_seq_one_letter_code
_entity_poly.pdbx_strand_id
1 'polypeptide(L)'
;MNLKNISIALTVLVFGVIAMLFMQKGNYVNQAREHYEATTNKSFKGNTMVFDLVNSAIETNKGTWAIACGALQTVKNTQDMAKLEAKFFPATKGSMSITNKTRRFEANSANVIVSNFAKVEENKTTGVKSLAGLVSVDVSVLLGKIAPAEPDEGADEEGAEE
;
A
#
# COMPACT_ATOMS: atom_id res chain seq x y z
N MET A 1 -73.97 -11.56 34.16
CA MET A 1 -72.60 -11.82 33.68
C MET A 1 -71.79 -12.35 34.86
N ASN A 2 -71.29 -13.59 34.80
CA ASN A 2 -70.69 -14.27 35.96
C ASN A 2 -69.29 -13.71 36.27
N LEU A 3 -69.12 -13.15 37.48
CA LEU A 3 -67.87 -12.54 37.96
C LEU A 3 -66.64 -13.45 37.80
N LYS A 4 -66.83 -14.77 37.91
CA LYS A 4 -65.78 -15.78 37.70
C LYS A 4 -65.22 -15.76 36.27
N ASN A 5 -66.06 -15.57 35.26
CA ASN A 5 -65.62 -15.55 33.86
C ASN A 5 -64.86 -14.25 33.53
N ILE A 6 -65.23 -13.14 34.18
CA ILE A 6 -64.52 -11.86 34.04
C ILE A 6 -63.13 -11.94 34.69
N SER A 7 -63.04 -12.51 35.89
CA SER A 7 -61.77 -12.68 36.62
C SER A 7 -60.76 -13.55 35.86
N ILE A 8 -61.23 -14.67 35.28
CA ILE A 8 -60.38 -15.57 34.47
C ILE A 8 -59.93 -14.87 33.18
N ALA A 9 -60.81 -14.16 32.49
CA ALA A 9 -60.44 -13.39 31.30
C ALA A 9 -59.40 -12.30 31.60
N LEU A 10 -59.53 -11.62 32.75
CA LEU A 10 -58.61 -10.56 33.16
C LEU A 10 -57.22 -11.11 33.52
N THR A 11 -57.16 -12.27 34.19
CA THR A 11 -55.88 -12.91 34.53
C THR A 11 -55.13 -13.41 33.29
N VAL A 12 -55.83 -14.01 32.32
CA VAL A 12 -55.22 -14.41 31.04
C VAL A 12 -54.70 -13.19 30.27
N LEU A 13 -55.45 -12.08 30.27
CA LEU A 13 -55.03 -10.85 29.60
C LEU A 13 -53.77 -10.24 30.26
N VAL A 14 -53.70 -10.22 31.59
CA VAL A 14 -52.52 -9.73 32.32
C VAL A 14 -51.29 -10.58 32.04
N PHE A 15 -51.41 -11.91 32.07
CA PHE A 15 -50.29 -12.80 31.72
C PHE A 15 -49.86 -12.67 30.25
N GLY A 16 -50.82 -12.46 29.34
CA GLY A 16 -50.53 -12.20 27.92
C GLY A 16 -49.74 -10.90 27.71
N VAL A 17 -50.13 -9.81 28.39
CA VAL A 17 -49.42 -8.52 28.32
C VAL A 17 -48.03 -8.62 28.92
N ILE A 18 -47.87 -9.33 30.05
CA ILE A 18 -46.56 -9.54 30.68
C ILE A 18 -45.64 -10.36 29.76
N ALA A 19 -46.13 -11.43 29.13
CA ALA A 19 -45.35 -12.23 28.19
C ALA A 19 -44.90 -11.42 26.96
N MET A 20 -45.77 -10.58 26.40
CA MET A 20 -45.41 -9.68 25.30
C MET A 20 -44.35 -8.65 25.71
N LEU A 21 -44.43 -8.09 26.93
CA LEU A 21 -43.42 -7.14 27.43
C LEU A 21 -42.04 -7.78 27.61
N PHE A 22 -41.97 -9.04 28.08
CA PHE A 22 -40.71 -9.78 28.18
C PHE A 22 -40.13 -10.14 26.82
N MET A 23 -40.97 -10.56 25.86
CA MET A 23 -40.53 -10.81 24.49
C MET A 23 -40.02 -9.54 23.81
N GLN A 24 -40.73 -8.42 23.97
CA GLN A 24 -40.34 -7.14 23.40
C GLN A 24 -38.99 -6.67 23.97
N LYS A 25 -38.82 -6.65 25.30
CA LYS A 25 -37.53 -6.26 25.91
C LYS A 25 -36.39 -7.21 25.56
N GLY A 26 -36.62 -8.53 25.54
CA GLY A 26 -35.60 -9.51 25.18
C GLY A 26 -35.09 -9.33 23.74
N ASN A 27 -35.99 -9.07 22.80
CA ASN A 27 -35.64 -8.89 21.39
C ASN A 27 -34.88 -7.57 21.16
N TYR A 28 -35.27 -6.48 21.83
CA TYR A 28 -34.54 -5.21 21.77
C TYR A 28 -33.12 -5.31 22.34
N VAL A 29 -32.92 -6.05 23.44
CA VAL A 29 -31.59 -6.23 24.05
C VAL A 29 -30.67 -7.06 23.16
N ASN A 30 -31.18 -8.14 22.55
CA ASN A 30 -30.40 -8.95 21.60
C ASN A 30 -30.04 -8.15 20.35
N GLN A 31 -30.98 -7.40 19.77
CA GLN A 31 -30.73 -6.59 18.59
C GLN A 31 -29.73 -5.46 18.86
N ALA A 32 -29.81 -4.82 20.02
CA ALA A 32 -28.82 -3.83 20.44
C ALA A 32 -27.43 -4.48 20.58
N ARG A 33 -27.34 -5.64 21.24
CA ARG A 33 -26.08 -6.37 21.40
C ARG A 33 -25.47 -6.78 20.06
N GLU A 34 -26.26 -7.36 19.15
CA GLU A 34 -25.82 -7.72 17.81
C GLU A 34 -25.33 -6.50 17.03
N HIS A 35 -26.05 -5.37 17.11
CA HIS A 35 -25.64 -4.12 16.47
C HIS A 35 -24.34 -3.57 17.06
N TYR A 36 -24.17 -3.60 18.38
CA TYR A 36 -22.93 -3.19 19.04
C TYR A 36 -21.76 -4.11 18.70
N GLU A 37 -21.94 -5.43 18.71
CA GLU A 37 -20.91 -6.40 18.33
C GLU A 37 -20.51 -6.23 16.85
N ALA A 38 -21.48 -6.04 15.95
CA ALA A 38 -21.21 -5.81 14.52
C ALA A 38 -20.47 -4.50 14.28
N THR A 39 -20.91 -3.40 14.92
CA THR A 39 -20.27 -2.07 14.77
C THR A 39 -18.86 -2.07 15.35
N THR A 40 -18.67 -2.71 16.51
CA THR A 40 -17.37 -2.83 17.17
C THR A 40 -16.41 -3.66 16.32
N ASN A 41 -16.82 -4.85 15.86
CA ASN A 41 -16.00 -5.68 14.98
C ASN A 41 -15.66 -4.99 13.66
N LYS A 42 -16.60 -4.24 13.07
CA LYS A 42 -16.33 -3.45 11.85
C LYS A 42 -15.30 -2.35 12.10
N SER A 43 -15.40 -1.65 13.23
CA SER A 43 -14.45 -0.59 13.59
C SER A 43 -13.06 -1.15 13.88
N PHE A 44 -12.95 -2.27 14.61
CA PHE A 44 -11.68 -2.94 14.85
C PHE A 44 -11.04 -3.44 13.56
N LYS A 45 -11.80 -4.09 12.67
CA LYS A 45 -11.30 -4.54 11.36
C LYS A 45 -10.84 -3.38 10.47
N GLY A 46 -11.59 -2.28 10.47
CA GLY A 46 -11.20 -1.06 9.76
C GLY A 46 -9.87 -0.52 10.28
N ASN A 47 -9.72 -0.42 11.59
CA ASN A 47 -8.49 0.07 12.21
C ASN A 47 -7.30 -0.86 11.93
N THR A 48 -7.47 -2.19 12.00
CA THR A 48 -6.38 -3.13 11.68
C THR A 48 -5.93 -3.00 10.22
N MET A 49 -6.85 -2.84 9.27
CA MET A 49 -6.49 -2.60 7.87
C MET A 49 -5.69 -1.31 7.67
N VAL A 50 -6.05 -0.24 8.39
CA VAL A 50 -5.30 1.02 8.34
C VAL A 50 -3.89 0.83 8.92
N PHE A 51 -3.74 0.14 10.04
CA PHE A 51 -2.43 -0.14 10.61
C PHE A 51 -1.56 -0.97 9.67
N ASP A 52 -2.11 -2.00 9.04
CA ASP A 52 -1.39 -2.83 8.07
C ASP A 52 -0.94 -2.01 6.86
N LEU A 53 -1.81 -1.13 6.34
CA LEU A 53 -1.48 -0.24 5.23
C LEU A 53 -0.35 0.73 5.61
N VAL A 54 -0.44 1.35 6.79
CA VAL A 54 0.58 2.28 7.27
C VAL A 54 1.91 1.57 7.50
N ASN A 55 1.90 0.37 8.11
CA ASN A 55 3.11 -0.42 8.32
C ASN A 55 3.77 -0.80 6.98
N SER A 56 2.99 -1.26 6.00
CA SER A 56 3.50 -1.57 4.66
C SER A 56 4.10 -0.34 3.96
N ALA A 57 3.47 0.83 4.12
CA ALA A 57 3.99 2.07 3.58
C ALA A 57 5.33 2.47 4.25
N ILE A 58 5.45 2.31 5.58
CA ILE A 58 6.68 2.56 6.34
C ILE A 58 7.80 1.61 5.89
N GLU A 59 7.50 0.32 5.73
CA GLU A 59 8.48 -0.67 5.26
C GLU A 59 9.00 -0.34 3.87
N THR A 60 8.08 0.02 2.96
CA THR A 60 8.44 0.44 1.60
C THR A 60 9.34 1.68 1.64
N ASN A 61 8.96 2.70 2.39
CA ASN A 61 9.73 3.94 2.52
C ASN A 61 11.12 3.68 3.10
N LYS A 62 11.23 2.87 4.16
CA LYS A 62 12.50 2.45 4.75
C LYS A 62 13.38 1.72 3.74
N GLY A 63 12.79 0.81 2.94
CA GLY A 63 13.49 0.10 1.88
C GLY A 63 14.05 1.05 0.83
N THR A 64 13.24 2.00 0.36
CA THR A 64 13.66 2.96 -0.67
C THR A 64 14.75 3.92 -0.16
N TRP A 65 14.67 4.38 1.09
CA TRP A 65 15.75 5.15 1.72
C TRP A 65 17.04 4.35 1.89
N ALA A 66 16.93 3.07 2.26
CA ALA A 66 18.09 2.19 2.37
C ALA A 66 18.80 2.02 1.02
N ILE A 67 18.04 1.96 -0.08
CA ILE A 67 18.61 1.95 -1.44
C ILE A 67 19.30 3.28 -1.73
N ALA A 68 18.66 4.42 -1.47
CA ALA A 68 19.27 5.73 -1.75
C ALA A 68 20.59 5.95 -1.00
N CYS A 69 20.60 5.64 0.31
CA CYS A 69 21.81 5.73 1.13
C CYS A 69 22.87 4.69 0.73
N GLY A 70 22.46 3.46 0.45
CA GLY A 70 23.36 2.38 0.02
C GLY A 70 23.98 2.62 -1.35
N ALA A 71 23.25 3.29 -2.24
CA ALA A 71 23.71 3.65 -3.58
C ALA A 71 24.92 4.58 -3.50
N LEU A 72 24.85 5.65 -2.70
CA LEU A 72 25.96 6.57 -2.51
C LEU A 72 27.22 5.92 -1.94
N GLN A 73 27.10 4.80 -1.22
CA GLN A 73 28.21 4.13 -0.57
C GLN A 73 28.84 3.02 -1.42
N THR A 74 28.03 2.28 -2.17
CA THR A 74 28.45 0.99 -2.75
C THR A 74 28.28 0.90 -4.26
N VAL A 75 27.47 1.76 -4.88
CA VAL A 75 27.11 1.63 -6.29
C VAL A 75 28.10 2.39 -7.18
N LYS A 76 28.71 1.68 -8.13
CA LYS A 76 29.60 2.27 -9.14
C LYS A 76 29.00 2.26 -10.54
N ASN A 77 28.11 1.31 -10.81
CA ASN A 77 27.47 1.09 -12.10
C ASN A 77 26.00 0.67 -11.92
N THR A 78 25.26 0.59 -13.01
CA THR A 78 23.83 0.22 -12.97
C THR A 78 23.56 -1.22 -12.55
N GLN A 79 24.51 -2.13 -12.72
CA GLN A 79 24.34 -3.52 -12.25
C GLN A 79 24.42 -3.61 -10.73
N ASP A 80 25.32 -2.86 -10.11
CA ASP A 80 25.42 -2.76 -8.66
C ASP A 80 24.16 -2.13 -8.07
N MET A 81 23.62 -1.11 -8.75
CA MET A 81 22.33 -0.52 -8.38
C MET A 81 21.19 -1.54 -8.47
N ALA A 82 21.10 -2.30 -9.56
CA ALA A 82 20.08 -3.33 -9.73
C ALA A 82 20.18 -4.45 -8.66
N LYS A 83 21.40 -4.83 -8.26
CA LYS A 83 21.62 -5.79 -7.16
C LYS A 83 21.17 -5.22 -5.81
N LEU A 84 21.45 -3.94 -5.56
CA LEU A 84 21.02 -3.24 -4.35
C LEU A 84 19.49 -3.17 -4.30
N GLU A 85 18.84 -2.78 -5.39
CA GLU A 85 17.38 -2.74 -5.51
C GLU A 85 16.76 -4.12 -5.26
N ALA A 86 17.28 -5.18 -5.89
CA ALA A 86 16.76 -6.54 -5.74
C ALA A 86 16.87 -7.09 -4.30
N LYS A 87 17.80 -6.57 -3.49
CA LYS A 87 17.92 -6.94 -2.06
C LYS A 87 16.73 -6.48 -1.23
N PHE A 88 16.14 -5.35 -1.57
CA PHE A 88 15.02 -4.76 -0.83
C PHE A 88 13.67 -4.99 -1.53
N PHE A 89 13.66 -4.99 -2.86
CA PHE A 89 12.48 -5.20 -3.70
C PHE A 89 12.76 -6.20 -4.82
N PRO A 90 12.76 -7.51 -4.54
CA PRO A 90 13.13 -8.54 -5.52
C PRO A 90 12.20 -8.61 -6.73
N ALA A 91 10.93 -8.18 -6.58
CA ALA A 91 9.93 -8.17 -7.64
C ALA A 91 9.93 -6.87 -8.47
N THR A 92 10.62 -5.82 -8.03
CA THR A 92 10.59 -4.50 -8.67
C THR A 92 11.88 -4.25 -9.44
N LYS A 93 11.78 -3.85 -10.70
CA LYS A 93 12.93 -3.54 -11.53
C LYS A 93 12.96 -2.05 -11.84
N GLY A 94 14.09 -1.40 -11.56
CA GLY A 94 14.32 -0.03 -12.02
C GLY A 94 14.53 0.04 -13.54
N SER A 95 14.06 1.13 -14.13
CA SER A 95 14.25 1.49 -15.55
C SER A 95 15.52 2.31 -15.74
N MET A 96 16.22 2.10 -16.85
CA MET A 96 17.43 2.84 -17.20
C MET A 96 17.17 3.69 -18.44
N SER A 97 17.60 4.94 -18.42
CA SER A 97 17.66 5.83 -19.59
C SER A 97 19.12 6.06 -19.97
N ILE A 98 19.49 5.58 -21.17
CA ILE A 98 20.84 5.79 -21.71
C ILE A 98 21.04 7.25 -22.12
N THR A 99 20.02 7.86 -22.70
CA THR A 99 20.00 9.27 -23.14
C THR A 99 20.23 10.22 -21.98
N ASN A 100 19.49 10.03 -20.89
CA ASN A 100 19.56 10.90 -19.71
C ASN A 100 20.65 10.46 -18.72
N LYS A 101 21.30 9.32 -18.97
CA LYS A 101 22.28 8.68 -18.06
C LYS A 101 21.72 8.49 -16.65
N THR A 102 20.45 8.12 -16.56
CA THR A 102 19.76 7.95 -15.28
C THR A 102 19.22 6.54 -15.12
N ARG A 103 19.09 6.10 -13.87
CA ARG A 103 18.32 4.91 -13.49
C ARG A 103 17.24 5.32 -12.52
N ARG A 104 15.99 5.09 -12.87
CA ARG A 104 14.82 5.35 -12.03
C ARG A 104 14.38 4.05 -11.39
N PHE A 105 14.23 4.06 -10.07
CA PHE A 105 13.63 2.97 -9.32
C PHE A 105 12.36 3.49 -8.63
N GLU A 106 11.27 2.74 -8.80
CA GLU A 106 9.94 3.11 -8.31
C GLU A 106 9.32 1.90 -7.62
N ALA A 107 9.26 1.93 -6.29
CA ALA A 107 8.58 0.90 -5.51
C ALA A 107 7.06 1.14 -5.48
N ASN A 108 6.66 2.42 -5.46
CA ASN A 108 5.31 2.91 -5.70
C ASN A 108 5.40 4.40 -6.07
N SER A 109 4.27 5.03 -6.42
CA SER A 109 4.21 6.42 -6.86
C SER A 109 4.76 7.45 -5.86
N ALA A 110 4.80 7.12 -4.56
CA ALA A 110 5.34 7.97 -3.51
C ALA A 110 6.80 7.63 -3.14
N ASN A 111 7.35 6.51 -3.63
CA ASN A 111 8.67 6.02 -3.30
C ASN A 111 9.48 5.80 -4.58
N VAL A 112 9.98 6.92 -5.10
CA VAL A 112 10.78 7.01 -6.33
C VAL A 112 12.15 7.56 -6.01
N ILE A 113 13.19 6.96 -6.61
CA ILE A 113 14.56 7.47 -6.60
C ILE A 113 15.10 7.51 -8.03
N VAL A 114 15.90 8.52 -8.33
CA VAL A 114 16.57 8.64 -9.63
C VAL A 114 18.08 8.75 -9.40
N SER A 115 18.83 7.76 -9.87
CA SER A 115 20.28 7.73 -9.80
C SER A 115 20.88 8.28 -11.09
N ASN A 116 21.73 9.29 -10.98
CA ASN A 116 22.41 9.92 -12.11
C ASN A 116 23.84 9.39 -12.23
N PHE A 117 24.25 9.08 -13.46
CA PHE A 117 25.57 8.52 -13.76
C PHE A 117 26.34 9.41 -14.73
N ALA A 118 27.67 9.41 -14.62
CA ALA A 118 28.54 10.30 -15.38
C ALA A 118 28.64 9.89 -16.87
N LYS A 119 28.67 8.58 -17.13
CA LYS A 119 28.98 8.04 -18.45
C LYS A 119 28.23 6.74 -18.75
N VAL A 120 28.07 6.48 -20.04
CA VAL A 120 27.58 5.21 -20.58
C VAL A 120 28.82 4.35 -20.88
N GLU A 121 28.87 3.14 -20.34
CA GLU A 121 29.88 2.13 -20.64
C GLU A 121 29.25 0.99 -21.43
N GLU A 122 29.87 0.65 -22.56
CA GLU A 122 29.47 -0.47 -23.40
C GLU A 122 30.40 -1.66 -23.14
N ASN A 123 29.80 -2.80 -22.81
CA ASN A 123 30.55 -4.03 -22.65
C ASN A 123 30.97 -4.56 -24.04
N LYS A 124 32.26 -4.48 -24.36
CA LYS A 124 32.83 -4.87 -25.65
C LYS A 124 32.57 -6.33 -26.05
N THR A 125 32.22 -7.19 -25.11
CA THR A 125 31.97 -8.63 -25.36
C THR A 125 30.49 -8.93 -25.60
N THR A 126 29.57 -8.12 -25.07
CA THR A 126 28.13 -8.38 -25.14
C THR A 126 27.33 -7.28 -25.84
N GLY A 127 27.97 -6.15 -26.20
CA GLY A 127 27.32 -4.98 -26.80
C GLY A 127 26.35 -4.25 -25.86
N VAL A 128 26.22 -4.70 -24.61
CA VAL A 128 25.23 -4.14 -23.66
C VAL A 128 25.75 -2.82 -23.10
N LYS A 129 24.98 -1.76 -23.33
CA LYS A 129 25.21 -0.43 -22.74
C LYS A 129 24.74 -0.42 -21.28
N SER A 130 25.57 0.10 -20.40
CA SER A 130 25.34 0.26 -18.96
C SER A 130 25.74 1.66 -18.53
N LEU A 131 25.31 2.13 -17.35
CA LEU A 131 25.74 3.43 -16.85
C LEU A 131 26.77 3.23 -15.73
N ALA A 132 27.78 4.10 -15.69
CA ALA A 132 28.89 4.02 -14.76
C ALA A 132 29.27 5.40 -14.19
N GLY A 133 29.85 5.37 -12.99
CA GLY A 133 30.25 6.55 -12.24
C GLY A 133 29.05 7.28 -11.67
N LEU A 134 28.46 6.73 -10.60
CA LEU A 134 27.34 7.37 -9.90
C LEU A 134 27.76 8.78 -9.45
N VAL A 135 26.95 9.77 -9.82
CA VAL A 135 27.17 11.20 -9.52
C VAL A 135 26.30 11.64 -8.37
N SER A 136 25.01 11.31 -8.43
CA SER A 136 24.03 11.71 -7.44
C SER A 136 22.85 10.76 -7.41
N VAL A 137 22.12 10.77 -6.31
CA VAL A 137 20.82 10.11 -6.16
C VAL A 137 19.82 11.17 -5.78
N ASP A 138 18.85 11.40 -6.65
CA ASP A 138 17.71 12.26 -6.39
C ASP A 138 16.67 11.51 -5.56
N VAL A 139 16.36 12.08 -4.41
CA VAL A 139 15.38 11.61 -3.41
C VAL A 139 14.26 12.63 -3.21
N SER A 140 14.08 13.58 -4.14
CA SER A 140 13.12 14.67 -3.99
C SER A 140 11.70 14.17 -3.72
N VAL A 141 11.27 13.11 -4.41
CA VAL A 141 9.96 12.47 -4.20
C VAL A 141 9.83 11.91 -2.78
N LEU A 142 10.87 11.28 -2.24
CA LEU A 142 10.89 10.77 -0.85
C LEU A 142 10.82 11.89 0.19
N LEU A 143 11.33 13.08 -0.14
CA LEU A 143 11.27 14.27 0.71
C LEU A 143 9.94 15.03 0.60
N GLY A 144 8.97 14.49 -0.14
CA GLY A 144 7.68 15.15 -0.39
C GLY A 144 7.79 16.37 -1.31
N LYS A 145 8.93 16.56 -1.96
CA LYS A 145 9.09 17.55 -3.03
C LYS A 145 8.65 16.90 -4.32
N ILE A 146 7.63 17.48 -4.94
CA ILE A 146 7.31 17.16 -6.34
C ILE A 146 8.47 17.74 -7.16
N ALA A 147 9.44 16.90 -7.53
CA ALA A 147 10.42 17.21 -8.55
C ALA A 147 10.08 16.39 -9.81
N PRO A 148 10.37 16.95 -10.98
CA PRO A 148 9.46 17.06 -12.10
C PRO A 148 9.07 15.70 -12.67
N ALA A 149 7.80 15.62 -13.06
CA ALA A 149 7.46 14.79 -14.19
C ALA A 149 8.24 15.33 -15.39
N GLU A 150 9.34 14.68 -15.75
CA GLU A 150 9.71 14.56 -17.15
C GLU A 150 9.64 13.07 -17.50
N PRO A 151 8.46 12.59 -17.91
CA PRO A 151 8.43 11.72 -19.07
C PRO A 151 8.76 12.61 -20.27
N ASP A 152 9.86 12.36 -20.99
CA ASP A 152 9.77 12.68 -22.42
C ASP A 152 10.71 11.91 -23.33
N GLU A 153 10.07 11.45 -24.41
CA GLU A 153 10.55 11.28 -25.78
C GLU A 153 11.84 10.49 -26.00
N GLY A 154 11.68 9.18 -26.07
CA GLY A 154 12.70 8.25 -26.55
C GLY A 154 12.25 6.80 -26.54
N ALA A 155 10.97 6.55 -26.80
CA ALA A 155 10.61 5.31 -27.47
C ALA A 155 11.11 5.47 -28.91
N ASP A 156 12.39 5.16 -29.14
CA ASP A 156 12.90 4.98 -30.48
C ASP A 156 12.12 3.80 -31.09
N GLU A 157 11.02 4.13 -31.75
CA GLU A 157 10.56 3.39 -32.92
C GLU A 157 11.54 3.65 -34.06
N GLU A 158 12.63 2.90 -34.10
CA GLU A 158 13.33 2.45 -35.32
C GLU A 158 14.03 1.14 -34.91
N GLY A 159 13.80 -0.05 -35.45
CA GLY A 159 13.11 -0.50 -36.64
C GLY A 159 13.81 -1.80 -37.09
N ALA A 160 13.03 -2.70 -37.69
CA ALA A 160 13.44 -3.77 -38.60
C ALA A 160 13.94 -5.13 -38.04
N GLU A 161 13.10 -6.13 -38.31
CA GLU A 161 13.41 -7.49 -38.78
C GLU A 161 13.70 -8.60 -37.75
N GLU A 162 12.66 -9.37 -37.42
CA GLU A 162 12.43 -10.73 -37.95
C GLU A 162 10.93 -11.02 -38.09
#